data_AF-A0A0Q7H479-F1
#
_entry.id   AF-A0A0Q7H479-F1
#
_cell.length_a   1.000
_cell.length_b   1.000
_cell.length_c   1.000
_cell.angle_alpha   90.00
_cell.angle_beta   90.00
_cell.angle_gamma   90.00
#
_symmetry.space_group_name_H-M   'P 1'
#
loop_
_entity.id
_entity.type
_entity.pdbx_description
1 polymer ?
#
loop_
_entity_poly.entity_id
_entity_poly.type
_entity_poly.pdbx_seq_one_letter_code
_entity_poly.pdbx_strand_id
1 'polypeptide(L)'
;MKTTQLPPVRVTAAVREQIEGVLLDGETLSHFVEQASIDAARRRKAQQEFVARGRASLARALETGESYAADRVLEAMKSRLDIARKAIETERGGVSTRRA
;
A
#
# COMPACT_ATOMS: atom_id res chain seq x y z
N MET A 1 -22.87 -3.28 14.42
CA MET A 1 -23.53 -2.22 13.62
C MET A 1 -22.57 -1.06 13.46
N LYS A 2 -22.49 -0.41 12.28
CA LYS A 2 -21.70 0.82 12.11
C LYS A 2 -22.51 2.00 12.67
N THR A 3 -21.89 2.80 13.53
CA THR A 3 -22.57 3.85 14.32
C THR A 3 -22.36 5.27 13.78
N THR A 4 -21.41 5.44 12.86
CA THR A 4 -21.05 6.73 12.27
C THR A 4 -21.20 6.66 10.76
N GLN A 5 -21.66 7.76 10.16
CA GLN A 5 -21.86 7.89 8.72
C GLN A 5 -20.95 8.95 8.11
N LEU A 6 -20.55 8.75 6.86
CA LEU A 6 -19.93 9.81 6.07
C LEU A 6 -20.97 10.91 5.79
N PRO A 7 -20.54 12.17 5.64
CA PRO A 7 -21.43 13.25 5.23
C PRO A 7 -22.14 12.94 3.91
N PRO A 8 -23.38 13.42 3.70
CA PRO A 8 -24.06 13.26 2.43
C PRO A 8 -23.33 14.06 1.33
N VAL A 9 -22.93 13.37 0.25
CA VAL A 9 -22.25 13.97 -0.91
C VAL A 9 -23.21 14.01 -2.08
N ARG A 10 -23.43 15.22 -2.64
CA ARG A 10 -24.20 15.38 -3.89
C ARG A 10 -23.28 15.12 -5.07
N VAL A 11 -23.73 14.29 -6.00
CA VAL A 11 -23.02 13.95 -7.24
C VAL A 11 -23.95 14.08 -8.43
N THR A 12 -23.40 14.19 -9.64
CA THR A 12 -24.20 14.18 -10.87
C THR A 12 -24.68 12.75 -11.17
N ALA A 13 -25.72 12.64 -12.02
CA ALA A 13 -26.23 11.34 -12.46
C ALA A 13 -25.13 10.50 -13.16
N ALA A 14 -24.37 11.14 -14.05
CA ALA A 14 -23.26 10.49 -14.76
C ALA A 14 -22.20 9.90 -13.81
N VAL A 15 -21.87 10.58 -12.70
CA VAL A 15 -20.91 10.06 -11.71
C VAL A 15 -21.48 8.83 -11.00
N ARG A 16 -22.77 8.86 -10.64
CA ARG A 16 -23.44 7.71 -10.03
C ARG A 16 -23.44 6.50 -10.97
N GLU A 17 -23.85 6.70 -12.22
CA GLU A 17 -23.91 5.64 -13.24
C GLU A 17 -22.53 5.01 -13.48
N GLN A 18 -21.48 5.81 -13.54
CA GLN A 18 -20.10 5.32 -13.68
C GLN A 18 -19.68 4.41 -12.52
N ILE A 19 -20.05 4.76 -11.29
CA ILE A 19 -19.70 3.96 -10.10
C ILE A 19 -20.54 2.68 -10.08
N GLU A 20 -21.84 2.78 -10.30
CA GLU A 20 -22.75 1.63 -10.31
C GLU A 20 -22.38 0.61 -11.40
N GLY A 21 -21.87 1.08 -12.54
CA GLY A 21 -21.42 0.23 -13.65
C GLY A 21 -20.12 -0.55 -13.41
N VAL A 22 -19.38 -0.27 -12.33
CA VAL A 22 -18.13 -0.97 -11.98
C VAL A 22 -18.21 -1.76 -10.67
N LEU A 23 -19.39 -1.85 -10.06
CA LEU A 23 -19.59 -2.63 -8.84
C LEU A 23 -19.40 -4.14 -9.11
N LEU A 24 -18.82 -4.82 -8.13
CA LEU A 24 -18.71 -6.28 -8.14
C LEU A 24 -20.02 -6.95 -7.73
N ASP A 25 -20.16 -8.25 -8.03
CA ASP A 25 -21.34 -9.03 -7.65
C ASP A 25 -21.57 -9.00 -6.13
N GLY A 26 -22.76 -8.55 -5.74
CA GLY A 26 -23.15 -8.40 -4.33
C GLY A 26 -22.55 -7.18 -3.63
N GLU A 27 -21.79 -6.33 -4.32
CA GLU A 27 -21.28 -5.08 -3.78
C GLU A 27 -22.35 -3.99 -3.81
N THR A 28 -22.41 -3.18 -2.74
CA THR A 28 -23.31 -2.02 -2.66
C THR A 28 -22.55 -0.73 -2.89
N LEU A 29 -23.22 0.29 -3.41
CA LEU A 29 -22.65 1.63 -3.59
C LEU A 29 -22.06 2.18 -2.28
N SER A 30 -22.75 1.98 -1.15
CA SER A 30 -22.26 2.41 0.17
C SER A 30 -20.97 1.70 0.58
N HIS A 31 -20.85 0.39 0.32
CA HIS A 31 -19.63 -0.37 0.57
C HIS A 31 -18.47 0.13 -0.29
N PHE A 32 -18.72 0.33 -1.59
CA PHE A 32 -17.72 0.85 -2.52
C PHE A 32 -17.19 2.23 -2.07
N VAL A 33 -18.10 3.17 -1.74
CA VAL A 33 -17.72 4.52 -1.29
C VAL A 33 -16.92 4.48 0.01
N GLU A 34 -17.30 3.61 0.94
CA GLU A 34 -16.55 3.40 2.17
C GLU A 34 -15.13 2.90 1.89
N GLN A 35 -14.97 1.83 1.10
CA GLN A 35 -13.66 1.27 0.79
C GLN A 35 -12.79 2.28 0.04
N ALA A 36 -13.34 2.97 -0.95
CA ALA A 36 -12.64 4.01 -1.68
C ALA A 36 -12.12 5.14 -0.75
N SER A 37 -12.92 5.52 0.25
CA SER A 37 -12.56 6.52 1.25
C SER A 37 -11.44 6.03 2.17
N ILE A 38 -11.52 4.77 2.64
CA ILE A 38 -10.49 4.13 3.46
C ILE A 38 -9.17 4.07 2.69
N ASP A 39 -9.20 3.63 1.44
CA ASP A 39 -7.99 3.47 0.64
C ASP A 39 -7.37 4.82 0.28
N ALA A 40 -8.19 5.84 0.00
CA ALA A 40 -7.70 7.20 -0.17
C ALA A 40 -7.01 7.74 1.10
N ALA A 41 -7.61 7.52 2.28
CA ALA A 41 -7.01 7.91 3.55
C ALA A 41 -5.68 7.18 3.81
N ARG A 42 -5.64 5.87 3.56
CA ARG A 42 -4.42 5.04 3.67
C ARG A 42 -3.31 5.55 2.76
N ARG A 43 -3.60 5.79 1.47
CA ARG A 43 -2.63 6.33 0.51
C ARG A 43 -2.08 7.68 0.97
N ARG A 44 -2.95 8.59 1.43
CA ARG A 44 -2.54 9.91 1.92
C ARG A 44 -1.64 9.81 3.16
N LYS A 45 -2.00 8.96 4.12
CA LYS A 45 -1.19 8.72 5.32
C LYS A 45 0.18 8.15 4.96
N ALA A 46 0.23 7.13 4.10
CA ALA A 46 1.49 6.53 3.65
C ALA A 46 2.40 7.55 2.94
N GLN A 47 1.82 8.42 2.10
CA GLN A 47 2.56 9.49 1.43
C GLN A 47 3.14 10.51 2.43
N GLN A 48 2.34 10.94 3.41
CA GLN A 48 2.79 11.88 4.45
C GLN A 48 3.94 11.28 5.27
N GLU A 49 3.80 10.02 5.69
CA GLU A 49 4.84 9.31 6.43
C GLU A 49 6.12 9.11 5.60
N PHE A 50 6.00 8.83 4.30
CA PHE A 50 7.15 8.71 3.40
C PHE A 50 7.92 10.04 3.31
N VAL A 51 7.22 11.15 3.12
CA VAL A 51 7.84 12.49 3.10
C VAL A 51 8.49 12.82 4.44
N ALA A 52 7.82 12.51 5.56
CA ALA A 52 8.36 12.73 6.89
C ALA A 52 9.66 11.94 7.12
N ARG A 53 9.70 10.66 6.72
CA ARG A 53 10.93 9.84 6.77
C ARG A 53 12.03 10.40 5.90
N GLY A 54 11.71 10.86 4.68
CA GLY A 54 12.68 11.49 3.79
C GLY A 54 13.30 12.75 4.38
N ARG A 55 12.48 13.63 4.97
CA ARG A 55 12.95 14.85 5.65
C ARG A 55 13.84 14.55 6.85
N ALA A 56 13.45 13.57 7.68
CA ALA A 56 14.26 13.14 8.82
C ALA A 56 15.61 12.54 8.37
N SER A 57 15.61 11.76 7.28
CA SER A 57 16.83 11.21 6.70
C SER A 57 17.77 12.30 6.18
N LEU A 58 17.22 13.33 5.52
CA LEU A 58 18.01 14.47 5.04
C LEU A 58 18.60 15.26 6.21
N ALA A 59 17.80 15.56 7.24
CA ALA A 59 18.29 16.25 8.43
C ALA A 59 19.46 15.51 9.08
N ARG A 60 19.37 14.18 9.22
CA ARG A 60 20.46 13.34 9.71
C ARG A 60 21.70 13.41 8.83
N ALA A 61 21.55 13.29 7.50
CA ALA A 61 22.68 13.35 6.59
C ALA A 61 23.41 14.71 6.64
N LEU A 62 22.67 15.80 6.84
CA LEU A 62 23.25 17.13 7.04
C LEU A 62 23.99 17.25 8.38
N GLU A 63 23.48 16.62 9.44
CA GLU A 63 24.11 16.60 10.77
C GLU A 63 25.39 15.74 10.80
N THR A 64 25.36 14.55 10.20
CA THR A 64 26.48 13.59 10.28
C THR A 64 27.45 13.69 9.11
N GLY A 65 27.04 14.30 8.00
CA GLY A 65 27.78 14.26 6.72
C GLY A 65 27.73 12.92 6.01
N GLU A 66 27.04 11.91 6.56
CA GLU A 66 26.95 10.58 5.96
C GLU A 66 25.84 10.52 4.91
N SER A 67 26.20 10.04 3.71
CA SER A 67 25.26 9.76 2.64
C SER A 67 25.68 8.48 1.91
N TYR A 68 24.70 7.80 1.31
CA TYR A 68 24.92 6.56 0.57
C TYR A 68 24.53 6.76 -0.89
N ALA A 69 25.35 6.22 -1.79
CA ALA A 69 25.05 6.23 -3.21
C ALA A 69 23.78 5.39 -3.49
N ALA A 70 22.86 5.96 -4.28
CA ALA A 70 21.53 5.37 -4.48
C ALA A 70 21.59 3.98 -5.14
N ASP A 71 22.49 3.79 -6.09
CA ASP A 71 22.78 2.52 -6.75
C ASP A 71 23.17 1.43 -5.74
N ARG A 72 24.04 1.75 -4.78
CA ARG A 72 24.47 0.82 -3.72
C ARG A 72 23.32 0.43 -2.81
N VAL A 73 22.48 1.37 -2.42
CA VAL A 73 21.30 1.09 -1.58
C VAL A 73 20.29 0.23 -2.35
N LEU A 74 20.01 0.55 -3.61
CA LEU A 74 19.07 -0.21 -4.44
C LEU A 74 19.56 -1.64 -4.68
N GLU A 75 20.87 -1.83 -4.90
CA GLU A 75 21.46 -3.16 -5.07
C GLU A 75 21.35 -4.00 -3.78
N ALA A 76 21.63 -3.40 -2.62
CA ALA A 76 21.46 -4.06 -1.34
C ALA A 76 19.99 -4.46 -1.09
N MET A 77 19.04 -3.60 -1.47
CA MET A 77 17.60 -3.90 -1.37
C MET A 77 17.18 -5.06 -2.27
N LYS A 78 17.65 -5.10 -3.52
CA LYS A 78 17.40 -6.22 -4.45
C LYS A 78 17.95 -7.53 -3.90
N SER A 79 19.19 -7.52 -3.42
CA SER A 79 19.81 -8.70 -2.81
C SER A 79 18.99 -9.26 -1.65
N ARG A 80 18.51 -8.39 -0.73
CA ARG A 80 17.63 -8.81 0.38
C ARG A 80 16.30 -9.40 -0.11
N LEU A 81 15.73 -8.83 -1.17
CA LEU A 81 14.50 -9.34 -1.76
C LEU A 81 14.70 -10.71 -2.42
N ASP A 82 15.80 -10.92 -3.13
CA ASP A 82 16.11 -12.20 -3.78
C ASP A 82 16.36 -13.30 -2.75
N ILE A 83 17.03 -12.97 -1.64
CA ILE A 83 17.19 -13.90 -0.50
C ILE A 83 15.83 -14.30 0.07
N ALA A 84 14.94 -13.32 0.31
CA ALA A 84 13.61 -13.58 0.85
C ALA A 84 12.76 -14.44 -0.09
N ARG A 85 12.84 -14.20 -1.41
CA ARG A 85 12.14 -15.00 -2.43
C ARG A 85 12.62 -16.46 -2.43
N LYS A 86 13.94 -16.67 -2.43
CA LYS A 86 14.53 -18.02 -2.37
C LYS A 86 14.11 -18.78 -1.12
N ALA A 87 14.07 -18.11 0.05
CA ALA A 87 13.62 -18.74 1.29
C ALA A 87 12.16 -19.24 1.19
N ILE A 88 11.27 -18.42 0.63
CA ILE A 88 9.85 -18.80 0.41
C ILE A 88 9.74 -19.99 -0.57
N GLU A 89 10.56 -20.01 -1.62
CA GLU A 89 10.58 -21.11 -2.60
C GLU A 89 11.08 -22.42 -1.98
N THR A 90 12.14 -22.38 -1.16
CA THR A 90 12.64 -23.54 -0.43
C THR A 90 11.61 -24.08 0.56
N GLU A 91 10.89 -23.21 1.27
CA GLU A 91 9.83 -23.61 2.19
C GLU A 91 8.65 -24.27 1.46
N ARG A 92 8.23 -23.72 0.30
CA ARG A 92 7.16 -24.31 -0.52
C ARG A 92 7.56 -25.66 -1.14
N GLY A 93 8.80 -25.80 -1.59
CA GLY A 93 9.35 -27.06 -2.10
C GLY A 93 9.47 -28.15 -1.02
N GLY A 94 9.84 -27.77 0.21
CA GLY A 94 9.98 -28.67 1.35
C GLY A 94 8.66 -29.15 1.96
N VAL A 95 7.55 -28.42 1.76
CA VAL A 95 6.20 -28.85 2.13
C VAL A 95 5.64 -29.86 1.13
N SER A 96 5.97 -29.73 -0.15
CA SER A 96 5.54 -30.68 -1.21
C SER A 96 6.23 -32.04 -1.12
N THR A 97 7.46 -32.10 -0.60
CA THR A 97 8.24 -33.35 -0.46
C THR A 97 7.95 -34.13 0.82
N ARG A 98 7.30 -33.51 1.83
CA ARG A 98 6.91 -34.14 3.10
C ARG A 98 5.52 -34.77 3.12
N ARG A 99 4.76 -34.67 2.02
CA ARG A 99 3.40 -35.23 1.86
C ARG A 99 3.33 -36.43 0.90
N ALA A 100 4.48 -36.97 0.48
CA ALA A 100 4.58 -38.18 -0.33
C ALA A 100 4.99 -39.38 0.54
#